data_AF-A0A235IP37-F1
#
_entry.id   AF-A0A235IP37-F1
#
_cell.length_a   1.000
_cell.length_b   1.000
_cell.length_c   1.000
_cell.angle_alpha   90.00
_cell.angle_beta   90.00
_cell.angle_gamma   90.00
#
_symmetry.space_group_name_H-M   'P 1'
#
loop_
_entity.id
_entity.type
_entity.pdbx_description
1 polymer ?
#
loop_
_entity_poly.entity_id
_entity_poly.type
_entity_poly.pdbx_seq_one_letter_code
_entity_poly.pdbx_strand_id
1 'polypeptide(L)'
;QYPAVKETVVVVSEESVNSKRLVAYVVPQKEQTLAIPELRSFLESKLPHYMLPSAFVCLEALPLTPNGKVDRKALPVPDTVRPELEVVYQPPQTEREKTIADIWQEVLNVENVGIHDNFFELGGHSLLLVQVHSKLQKTFERDFPLVEMFQYPTVSYLATYFNQESSEEISFIHHSRNSESTTASLQRRKQARKEHRTATKEKEVSSQEGNKI
;
A
#
# COMPACT_ATOMS: atom_id res chain seq x y z
N GLN A 1 4.92 13.88 15.47
CA GLN A 1 4.89 14.07 16.93
C GLN A 1 3.47 14.52 17.31
N TYR A 2 2.84 13.85 18.28
CA TYR A 2 1.52 14.22 18.82
C TYR A 2 1.72 14.91 20.17
N PRO A 3 1.11 16.08 20.43
CA PRO A 3 1.40 16.89 21.64
C PRO A 3 1.23 16.14 22.96
N ALA A 4 0.20 15.29 23.08
CA ALA A 4 -0.10 14.58 24.32
C ALA A 4 0.76 13.33 24.57
N VAL A 5 1.68 12.98 23.66
CA VAL A 5 2.56 11.80 23.80
C VAL A 5 3.96 12.26 24.21
N LYS A 6 4.45 11.76 25.35
CA LYS A 6 5.80 12.00 25.86
C LYS A 6 6.82 11.06 25.22
N GLU A 7 6.53 9.77 25.28
CA GLU A 7 7.40 8.70 24.75
C GLU A 7 6.54 7.67 24.01
N THR A 8 7.12 7.04 23.00
CA THR A 8 6.45 5.96 22.28
C THR A 8 7.44 4.94 21.76
N VAL A 9 7.03 3.68 21.74
CA VAL A 9 7.71 2.61 21.01
C VAL A 9 6.68 1.82 20.22
N VAL A 10 6.98 1.56 18.95
CA VAL A 10 6.16 0.70 18.09
C VAL A 10 6.91 -0.60 17.86
N VAL A 11 6.23 -1.72 18.06
CA VAL A 11 6.77 -3.06 17.83
C VAL A 11 5.84 -3.85 16.93
N VAL A 12 6.40 -4.82 16.22
CA VAL A 12 5.61 -5.86 15.55
C VAL A 12 5.37 -6.93 16.60
N SER A 13 4.10 -7.16 16.93
CA SER A 13 3.66 -8.26 17.79
C SER A 13 3.28 -9.44 16.92
N GLU A 14 3.81 -10.61 17.26
CA GLU A 14 3.49 -11.90 16.66
C GLU A 14 2.66 -12.69 17.67
N GLU A 15 1.33 -12.70 17.50
CA GLU A 15 0.43 -13.49 18.36
C GLU A 15 0.29 -14.94 17.85
N SER A 16 0.56 -15.14 16.55
CA SER A 16 0.66 -16.44 15.88
C SER A 16 1.57 -16.33 14.65
N VAL A 17 1.91 -17.47 14.04
CA VAL A 17 2.81 -17.55 12.86
C VAL A 17 2.40 -16.63 11.70
N ASN A 18 1.10 -16.33 11.57
CA ASN A 18 0.55 -15.50 10.49
C ASN A 18 -0.08 -14.18 10.96
N SER A 19 -0.07 -13.85 12.26
CA SER A 19 -0.66 -12.60 12.77
C SER A 19 0.41 -11.63 13.26
N LYS A 20 1.11 -11.00 12.31
CA LYS A 20 2.01 -9.86 12.59
C LYS A 20 1.20 -8.59 12.60
N ARG A 21 1.19 -7.87 13.72
CA ARG A 21 0.49 -6.58 13.83
C ARG A 21 1.35 -5.52 14.49
N LEU A 22 1.16 -4.27 14.09
CA LEU A 22 1.81 -3.12 14.74
C LEU A 22 1.09 -2.81 16.06
N VAL A 23 1.87 -2.69 17.13
CA VAL A 23 1.41 -2.31 18.46
C VAL A 23 2.22 -1.10 18.92
N ALA A 24 1.52 -0.02 19.28
CA ALA A 24 2.13 1.19 19.79
C ALA A 24 1.96 1.25 21.31
N TYR A 25 3.09 1.29 22.02
CA TYR A 25 3.12 1.60 23.44
C TYR A 25 3.38 3.09 23.59
N VAL A 26 2.53 3.76 24.37
CA VAL A 26 2.51 5.21 24.49
C VAL A 26 2.55 5.61 25.94
N VAL A 27 3.39 6.59 26.25
CA VAL A 27 3.45 7.24 27.56
C VAL A 27 2.88 8.65 27.38
N PRO A 28 1.76 9.00 28.03
CA PRO A 28 1.17 10.33 27.93
C PRO A 28 2.07 11.39 28.58
N GLN A 29 1.92 12.64 28.18
CA GLN A 29 2.48 13.76 28.94
C GLN A 29 1.84 13.83 30.33
N LYS A 30 2.60 14.32 31.33
CA LYS A 30 2.07 14.55 32.68
C LYS A 30 0.85 15.46 32.60
N GLU A 31 -0.20 15.10 33.36
CA GLU A 31 -1.44 15.88 33.51
C GLU A 31 -2.27 16.03 32.21
N GLN A 32 -1.96 15.27 31.15
CA GLN A 32 -2.77 15.17 29.94
C GLN A 32 -3.42 13.79 29.83
N THR A 33 -4.71 13.79 29.57
CA THR A 33 -5.44 12.57 29.19
C THR A 33 -5.18 12.30 27.72
N LEU A 34 -4.64 11.12 27.40
CA LEU A 34 -4.47 10.69 26.01
C LEU A 34 -5.73 9.96 25.55
N ALA A 35 -6.51 10.60 24.69
CA ALA A 35 -7.61 9.94 23.98
C ALA A 35 -7.04 9.14 22.79
N ILE A 36 -7.11 7.81 22.88
CA ILE A 36 -6.67 6.91 21.80
C ILE A 36 -7.39 7.18 20.46
N PRO A 37 -8.71 7.46 20.42
CA PRO A 37 -9.39 7.79 19.16
C PRO A 37 -8.83 9.04 18.46
N GLU A 38 -8.45 10.07 19.23
CA GLU A 38 -7.87 11.30 18.68
C GLU A 38 -6.45 11.04 18.15
N LEU A 39 -5.65 10.26 18.88
CA LEU A 39 -4.32 9.85 18.43
C LEU A 39 -4.40 9.04 17.14
N ARG A 40 -5.35 8.10 17.04
CA ARG A 40 -5.58 7.32 15.82
C ARG A 40 -5.95 8.23 14.65
N SER A 41 -6.94 9.10 14.83
CA SER A 41 -7.38 10.05 13.79
C SER A 41 -6.24 10.95 13.30
N PHE A 42 -5.39 11.40 14.24
CA PHE A 42 -4.19 12.16 13.89
C PHE A 42 -3.20 11.34 13.06
N LEU A 43 -2.99 10.07 13.39
CA LEU A 43 -2.10 9.18 12.63
C LEU A 43 -2.68 8.87 11.24
N GLU A 44 -3.99 8.68 11.11
CA GLU A 44 -4.66 8.48 9.82
C GLU A 44 -4.45 9.66 8.86
N SER A 45 -4.41 10.90 9.38
CA SER A 45 -4.14 12.07 8.55
C SER A 45 -2.69 12.17 8.04
N LYS A 46 -1.76 11.34 8.56
CA LYS A 46 -0.32 11.45 8.29
C LYS A 46 0.33 10.19 7.78
N LEU A 47 -0.28 9.04 8.05
CA LEU A 47 0.26 7.73 7.75
C LEU A 47 -0.75 6.97 6.90
N PRO A 48 -0.27 6.23 5.89
CA PRO A 48 -1.10 5.22 5.24
C PRO A 48 -1.62 4.19 6.25
N HIS A 49 -2.80 3.62 5.98
CA HIS A 49 -3.47 2.68 6.88
C HIS A 49 -2.60 1.50 7.35
N TYR A 50 -1.73 0.97 6.48
CA TYR A 50 -0.84 -0.15 6.84
C TYR A 50 0.29 0.21 7.80
N MET A 51 0.57 1.50 8.00
CA MET A 51 1.52 1.98 9.00
C MET A 51 0.83 2.34 10.32
N LEU A 52 -0.50 2.32 10.37
CA LEU A 52 -1.21 2.59 11.61
C LEU A 52 -1.05 1.42 12.58
N PRO A 53 -0.66 1.71 13.84
CA PRO A 53 -0.72 0.73 14.90
C PRO A 53 -2.14 0.22 15.04
N SER A 54 -2.24 -1.10 15.02
CA SER A 54 -3.49 -1.80 15.15
C SER A 54 -3.99 -1.70 16.61
N ALA A 55 -3.08 -1.73 17.59
CA ALA A 55 -3.37 -1.57 19.01
C ALA A 55 -2.52 -0.46 19.64
N PHE A 56 -3.09 0.20 20.65
CA PHE A 56 -2.41 1.21 21.47
C PHE A 56 -2.46 0.76 22.92
N VAL A 57 -1.31 0.77 23.59
CA VAL A 57 -1.18 0.42 25.01
C VAL A 57 -0.61 1.61 25.77
N CYS A 58 -1.41 2.18 26.67
CA CYS A 58 -0.98 3.25 27.55
C CYS A 58 -0.14 2.70 28.71
N LEU A 59 1.05 3.25 28.90
CA LEU A 59 1.96 2.92 30.01
C LEU A 59 2.29 4.18 30.81
N GLU A 60 2.51 4.02 32.11
CA GLU A 60 3.06 5.11 32.94
C GLU A 60 4.51 5.45 32.57
N ALA A 61 5.29 4.42 32.20
CA ALA A 61 6.66 4.55 31.73
C ALA A 61 7.02 3.35 30.84
N LEU A 62 7.98 3.54 29.91
CA LEU A 62 8.52 2.44 29.14
C LEU A 62 9.44 1.58 30.02
N PRO A 63 9.37 0.24 29.94
CA PRO A 63 10.32 -0.62 30.62
C PRO A 63 11.70 -0.44 29.99
N LEU A 64 12.73 -0.24 30.82
CA LEU A 64 14.10 -0.03 30.38
C LEU A 64 15.01 -1.15 30.90
N THR A 65 15.94 -1.57 30.05
CA THR A 65 17.11 -2.37 30.44
C THR A 65 18.00 -1.58 31.41
N PRO A 66 18.91 -2.23 32.16
CA PRO A 66 19.89 -1.54 33.00
C PRO A 66 20.75 -0.50 32.26
N ASN A 67 20.89 -0.65 30.94
CA ASN A 67 21.63 0.27 30.06
C ASN A 67 20.76 1.43 29.54
N GLY A 68 19.53 1.59 30.03
CA GLY A 68 18.61 2.67 29.64
C GLY A 68 17.92 2.50 28.28
N LYS A 69 18.12 1.38 27.59
CA LYS A 69 17.38 1.05 26.35
C LYS A 69 16.03 0.45 26.67
N VAL A 70 15.02 0.66 25.82
CA VAL A 70 13.70 0.00 25.95
C VAL A 70 13.86 -1.52 25.97
N ASP A 71 13.35 -2.16 27.03
CA ASP A 71 13.27 -3.60 27.14
C ASP A 71 11.99 -4.11 26.47
N ARG A 72 12.13 -4.47 25.19
CA ARG A 72 11.00 -4.95 24.36
C ARG A 72 10.39 -6.26 24.88
N LYS A 73 11.13 -7.05 25.66
CA LYS A 73 10.64 -8.32 26.21
C LYS A 73 9.76 -8.11 27.45
N ALA A 74 9.94 -6.97 28.12
CA ALA A 74 9.15 -6.57 29.28
C ALA A 74 7.92 -5.75 28.92
N LEU A 75 7.67 -5.49 27.62
CA LEU A 75 6.45 -4.83 27.17
C LEU A 75 5.25 -5.76 27.41
N PRO A 76 4.16 -5.25 28.01
CA PRO A 76 2.98 -6.07 28.24
C PRO A 76 2.36 -6.51 26.91
N VAL A 77 1.82 -7.73 26.88
CA VAL A 77 1.06 -8.20 25.73
C VAL A 77 -0.23 -7.37 25.66
N PRO A 78 -0.56 -6.73 24.52
CA PRO A 78 -1.82 -6.02 24.38
C PRO A 78 -2.98 -7.01 24.55
N ASP A 79 -3.99 -6.64 25.34
CA ASP A 79 -5.21 -7.45 25.44
C ASP A 79 -5.77 -7.69 24.03
N THR A 80 -6.05 -8.95 23.71
CA THR A 80 -6.57 -9.36 22.40
C THR A 80 -7.95 -8.74 22.13
N VAL A 81 -8.66 -8.36 23.21
CA VAL A 81 -9.97 -7.72 23.18
C VAL A 81 -9.79 -6.21 23.02
N ARG A 82 -10.28 -5.67 21.91
CA ARG A 82 -10.33 -4.23 21.65
C ARG A 82 -11.73 -3.70 21.94
N PRO A 83 -12.08 -3.36 23.19
CA PRO A 83 -13.43 -2.87 23.52
C PRO A 83 -13.78 -1.56 22.79
N GLU A 84 -12.79 -0.80 22.33
CA GLU A 84 -12.96 0.46 21.58
C GLU A 84 -13.26 0.25 20.09
N LEU A 85 -13.02 -0.96 19.57
CA LEU A 85 -13.07 -1.32 18.15
C LEU A 85 -13.92 -2.56 17.92
N GLU A 86 -14.98 -2.75 18.70
CA GLU A 86 -16.06 -3.66 18.32
C GLU A 86 -16.75 -3.09 17.07
N VAL A 87 -16.07 -3.21 15.92
CA VAL A 87 -16.67 -3.08 14.61
C VAL A 87 -17.63 -4.25 14.55
N VAL A 88 -18.89 -3.97 14.87
CA VAL A 88 -19.96 -4.97 14.80
C VAL A 88 -19.88 -5.62 13.44
N TYR A 89 -19.75 -6.95 13.43
CA TYR A 89 -19.67 -7.72 12.19
C TYR A 89 -20.83 -7.33 11.26
N GLN A 90 -20.48 -6.85 10.07
CA GLN A 90 -21.44 -6.52 9.02
C GLN A 90 -21.11 -7.37 7.80
N PRO A 91 -22.02 -8.28 7.37
CA PRO A 91 -21.77 -9.16 6.25
C PRO A 91 -21.72 -8.39 4.92
N PRO A 92 -21.02 -8.91 3.90
CA PRO A 92 -21.09 -8.40 2.53
C PRO A 92 -22.53 -8.25 2.03
N GLN A 93 -22.85 -7.09 1.45
CA GLN A 93 -24.20 -6.77 0.98
C GLN A 93 -24.32 -6.82 -0.56
N THR A 94 -23.22 -6.63 -1.27
CA THR A 94 -23.16 -6.66 -2.74
C THR A 94 -22.36 -7.87 -3.24
N GLU A 95 -22.62 -8.31 -4.47
CA GLU A 95 -21.85 -9.40 -5.11
C GLU A 95 -20.34 -9.08 -5.18
N ARG A 96 -19.99 -7.80 -5.36
CA ARG A 96 -18.59 -7.38 -5.38
C ARG A 96 -17.95 -7.47 -3.99
N GLU A 97 -18.61 -6.97 -2.95
CA GLU A 97 -18.13 -7.12 -1.57
C GLU A 97 -17.97 -8.59 -1.21
N LYS A 98 -18.93 -9.43 -1.60
CA LYS A 98 -18.89 -10.88 -1.36
C LYS A 98 -17.67 -11.52 -2.02
N THR A 99 -17.45 -11.22 -3.29
CA THR A 99 -16.28 -11.73 -4.04
C THR A 99 -14.96 -11.31 -3.40
N ILE A 100 -14.86 -10.06 -2.95
CA ILE A 100 -13.65 -9.56 -2.27
C ILE A 100 -13.47 -10.27 -0.92
N ALA A 101 -14.53 -10.40 -0.12
CA ALA A 101 -14.51 -11.07 1.17
C ALA A 101 -14.11 -12.55 1.03
N ASP A 102 -14.64 -13.27 0.04
CA ASP A 102 -14.32 -14.67 -0.23
C ASP A 102 -12.81 -14.85 -0.54
N ILE A 103 -12.24 -13.95 -1.36
CA ILE A 103 -10.80 -13.94 -1.67
C ILE A 103 -9.97 -13.68 -0.40
N TRP A 104 -10.43 -12.79 0.47
CA TRP A 104 -9.75 -12.49 1.73
C TRP A 104 -9.80 -13.66 2.69
N GLN A 105 -10.96 -14.30 2.86
CA GLN A 105 -11.11 -15.51 3.68
C GLN A 105 -10.15 -16.61 3.23
N GLU A 106 -10.04 -16.84 1.92
CA GLU A 106 -9.13 -17.85 1.36
C GLU A 106 -7.65 -17.51 1.66
N VAL A 107 -7.23 -16.26 1.44
CA VAL A 107 -5.83 -15.87 1.57
C VAL A 107 -5.40 -15.68 3.03
N LEU A 108 -6.27 -15.12 3.86
CA LEU A 108 -6.02 -14.91 5.30
C LEU A 108 -6.30 -16.16 6.13
N ASN A 109 -6.99 -17.15 5.57
CA ASN A 109 -7.45 -18.36 6.27
C ASN A 109 -8.29 -18.03 7.51
N VAL A 110 -9.32 -17.20 7.33
CA VAL A 110 -10.28 -16.78 8.37
C VAL A 110 -11.70 -17.17 7.98
N GLU A 111 -12.56 -17.46 8.97
CA GLU A 111 -13.92 -17.95 8.71
C GLU A 111 -14.85 -16.87 8.16
N ASN A 112 -14.80 -15.65 8.71
CA ASN A 112 -15.69 -14.55 8.34
C ASN A 112 -14.89 -13.26 8.15
N VAL A 113 -15.27 -12.48 7.14
CA VAL A 113 -14.73 -11.13 6.88
C VAL A 113 -15.93 -10.19 6.72
N GLY A 114 -16.07 -9.27 7.67
CA GLY A 114 -17.04 -8.18 7.60
C GLY A 114 -16.59 -7.07 6.65
N ILE A 115 -17.55 -6.27 6.16
CA ILE A 115 -17.27 -5.23 5.15
C ILE A 115 -16.36 -4.10 5.65
N HIS A 116 -16.31 -3.91 6.96
CA HIS A 116 -15.51 -2.90 7.65
C HIS A 116 -14.25 -3.48 8.30
N ASP A 117 -14.05 -4.81 8.19
CA ASP A 117 -12.85 -5.42 8.73
C ASP A 117 -11.64 -4.96 7.93
N ASN A 118 -10.60 -4.57 8.64
CA ASN A 118 -9.36 -4.11 8.05
C ASN A 118 -8.44 -5.30 7.74
N PHE A 119 -7.95 -5.39 6.51
CA PHE A 119 -7.06 -6.45 6.04
C PHE A 119 -5.88 -6.72 6.98
N PHE A 120 -5.24 -5.66 7.45
CA PHE A 120 -4.05 -5.73 8.31
C PHE A 120 -4.40 -6.06 9.76
N GLU A 121 -5.61 -5.69 10.21
CA GLU A 121 -6.10 -6.06 11.53
C GLU A 121 -6.50 -7.54 11.60
N LEU A 122 -6.93 -8.12 10.47
CA LEU A 122 -7.15 -9.56 10.31
C LEU A 122 -5.86 -10.39 10.16
N GLY A 123 -4.68 -9.77 10.30
CA GLY A 123 -3.38 -10.46 10.17
C GLY A 123 -2.77 -10.40 8.76
N GLY A 124 -3.39 -9.67 7.84
CA GLY A 124 -2.84 -9.42 6.51
C GLY A 124 -1.51 -8.66 6.55
N HIS A 125 -0.63 -8.98 5.62
CA HIS A 125 0.67 -8.31 5.42
C HIS A 125 1.03 -8.24 3.94
N SER A 126 2.14 -7.57 3.59
CA SER A 126 2.46 -7.23 2.19
C SER A 126 2.45 -8.44 1.23
N LEU A 127 3.00 -9.59 1.63
CA LEU A 127 2.97 -10.80 0.79
C LEU A 127 1.55 -11.34 0.57
N LEU A 128 0.69 -11.37 1.61
CA LEU A 128 -0.71 -11.76 1.46
C LEU A 128 -1.47 -10.75 0.61
N LEU A 129 -1.17 -9.46 0.75
CA LEU A 129 -1.77 -8.41 -0.05
C LEU A 129 -1.44 -8.58 -1.55
N VAL A 130 -0.20 -8.97 -1.88
CA VAL A 130 0.19 -9.30 -3.27
C VAL A 130 -0.59 -10.51 -3.80
N GLN A 131 -0.86 -11.52 -2.98
CA GLN A 131 -1.67 -12.67 -3.38
C GLN A 131 -3.13 -12.29 -3.62
N VAL A 132 -3.72 -11.50 -2.70
CA VAL A 132 -5.07 -10.95 -2.87
C VAL A 132 -5.12 -10.09 -4.14
N HIS A 133 -4.15 -9.21 -4.35
CA HIS A 133 -4.06 -8.34 -5.53
C HIS A 133 -4.11 -9.13 -6.83
N SER A 134 -3.26 -10.15 -6.95
CA SER A 134 -3.21 -11.03 -8.11
C SER A 134 -4.54 -11.76 -8.35
N LYS A 135 -5.19 -12.26 -7.28
CA LYS A 135 -6.51 -12.90 -7.37
C LYS A 135 -7.60 -11.91 -7.80
N LEU A 136 -7.63 -10.71 -7.22
CA LEU A 136 -8.60 -9.68 -7.58
C LEU A 136 -8.48 -9.23 -9.04
N GLN A 137 -7.25 -9.01 -9.53
CA GLN A 137 -7.03 -8.66 -10.93
C GLN A 137 -7.57 -9.73 -11.88
N LYS A 138 -7.35 -11.01 -11.54
CA LYS A 138 -7.87 -12.14 -12.32
C LYS A 138 -9.38 -12.25 -12.26
N THR A 139 -9.98 -12.10 -11.07
CA THR A 139 -11.42 -12.26 -10.86
C THR A 139 -12.24 -11.13 -11.47
N PHE A 140 -11.74 -9.89 -11.41
CA PHE A 140 -12.41 -8.73 -11.97
C PHE A 140 -11.94 -8.37 -13.38
N GLU A 141 -11.03 -9.17 -13.96
CA GLU A 141 -10.40 -8.95 -15.27
C GLU A 141 -9.89 -7.51 -15.45
N ARG A 142 -9.29 -6.98 -14.38
CA ARG A 142 -8.98 -5.56 -14.26
C ARG A 142 -7.64 -5.34 -13.59
N ASP A 143 -6.79 -4.54 -14.22
CA ASP A 143 -5.57 -4.04 -13.61
C ASP A 143 -5.83 -2.80 -12.77
N PHE A 144 -5.21 -2.76 -11.59
CA PHE A 144 -5.17 -1.59 -10.71
C PHE A 144 -3.88 -1.60 -9.89
N PRO A 145 -3.35 -0.44 -9.49
CA PRO A 145 -2.11 -0.38 -8.73
C PRO A 145 -2.25 -1.06 -7.35
N LEU A 146 -1.25 -1.86 -6.96
CA LEU A 146 -1.21 -2.47 -5.62
C LEU A 146 -1.28 -1.41 -4.50
N VAL A 147 -0.78 -0.21 -4.76
CA VAL A 147 -0.84 0.91 -3.80
C VAL A 147 -2.28 1.24 -3.39
N GLU A 148 -3.27 1.01 -4.26
CA GLU A 148 -4.68 1.28 -3.93
C GLU A 148 -5.20 0.36 -2.82
N MET A 149 -4.71 -0.88 -2.73
CA MET A 149 -5.09 -1.79 -1.64
C MET A 149 -4.56 -1.34 -0.28
N PHE A 150 -3.51 -0.53 -0.27
CA PHE A 150 -3.01 0.09 0.95
C PHE A 150 -3.82 1.33 1.35
N GLN A 151 -4.48 1.99 0.40
CA GLN A 151 -5.37 3.14 0.62
C GLN A 151 -6.78 2.71 1.03
N TYR A 152 -7.24 1.58 0.51
CA TYR A 152 -8.57 1.02 0.75
C TYR A 152 -8.49 -0.33 1.48
N PRO A 153 -8.16 -0.35 2.79
CA PRO A 153 -7.82 -1.56 3.53
C PRO A 153 -9.04 -2.34 4.04
N THR A 154 -10.26 -1.99 3.63
CA THR A 154 -11.50 -2.71 3.97
C THR A 154 -12.23 -3.14 2.72
N VAL A 155 -13.08 -4.17 2.85
CA VAL A 155 -13.87 -4.70 1.73
C VAL A 155 -14.79 -3.61 1.15
N SER A 156 -15.48 -2.84 2.00
CA SER A 156 -16.40 -1.78 1.56
C SER A 156 -15.68 -0.67 0.77
N TYR A 157 -14.51 -0.23 1.25
CA TYR A 157 -13.73 0.79 0.55
C TYR A 157 -13.18 0.28 -0.78
N LEU A 158 -12.68 -0.96 -0.82
CA LEU A 158 -12.16 -1.55 -2.06
C LEU A 158 -13.28 -1.81 -3.08
N ALA A 159 -14.45 -2.24 -2.63
CA ALA A 159 -15.63 -2.39 -3.48
C ALA A 159 -16.09 -1.04 -4.07
N THR A 160 -16.02 0.03 -3.28
CA THR A 160 -16.32 1.41 -3.71
C THR A 160 -15.31 1.90 -4.75
N TYR A 161 -14.01 1.67 -4.53
CA TYR A 161 -12.97 1.99 -5.51
C TYR A 161 -13.24 1.32 -6.87
N PHE A 162 -13.62 0.04 -6.88
CA PHE A 162 -14.01 -0.65 -8.11
C PHE A 162 -15.30 -0.13 -8.76
N ASN A 163 -16.20 0.52 -8.01
CA ASN A 163 -17.40 1.18 -8.56
C ASN A 163 -17.06 2.51 -9.25
N GLN A 164 -16.21 3.33 -8.64
CA GLN A 164 -15.97 4.70 -9.06
C GLN A 164 -15.27 4.80 -10.42
N GLU A 165 -14.31 3.91 -10.71
CA GLU A 165 -13.60 3.93 -11.98
C GLU A 165 -14.37 3.28 -13.16
N SER A 166 -15.64 2.89 -12.97
CA SER A 166 -16.51 2.55 -14.11
C SER A 166 -16.98 3.79 -14.89
N SER A 167 -16.77 5.00 -14.33
CA SER A 167 -17.16 6.28 -14.94
C SER A 167 -16.00 7.16 -15.40
N GLU A 168 -14.75 6.80 -15.10
CA GLU A 168 -13.56 7.50 -15.60
C GLU A 168 -12.65 6.49 -16.29
N GLU A 169 -12.75 6.44 -17.62
CA GLU A 169 -11.84 5.72 -18.52
C GLU A 169 -10.39 5.89 -18.04
N ILE A 170 -9.69 4.77 -17.86
CA ILE A 170 -8.33 4.68 -17.32
C ILE A 170 -7.38 5.57 -18.13
N SER A 171 -7.23 6.80 -17.64
CA SER A 171 -6.17 7.77 -17.92
C SER A 171 -4.80 7.26 -17.48
N PHE A 172 -4.71 6.05 -16.90
CA PHE A 172 -3.49 5.41 -16.42
C PHE A 172 -2.73 4.53 -17.42
N ILE A 173 -3.20 4.41 -18.68
CA ILE A 173 -2.32 3.98 -19.80
C ILE A 173 -1.11 4.94 -19.95
N HIS A 174 -1.13 6.12 -19.34
CA HIS A 174 -0.07 7.14 -19.45
C HIS A 174 1.19 6.95 -18.59
N HIS A 175 1.25 6.07 -17.57
CA HIS A 175 2.44 5.99 -16.69
C HIS A 175 3.37 4.79 -16.90
N SER A 176 3.02 3.79 -17.73
CA SER A 176 3.92 2.65 -18.03
C SER A 176 4.35 2.52 -19.50
N ARG A 177 3.95 3.47 -20.38
CA ARG A 177 4.55 3.57 -21.74
C ARG A 177 5.89 4.33 -21.77
N ASN A 178 6.38 4.80 -20.63
CA ASN A 178 7.54 5.70 -20.55
C ASN A 178 8.87 5.04 -20.13
N SER A 179 8.94 3.71 -20.01
CA SER A 179 10.19 3.00 -19.70
C SER A 179 10.69 2.02 -20.77
N GLU A 180 9.94 1.77 -21.87
CA GLU A 180 10.36 0.86 -22.96
C GLU A 180 10.51 1.53 -24.34
N SER A 181 10.92 2.81 -24.40
CA SER A 181 11.18 3.51 -25.68
C SER A 181 12.65 3.93 -25.88
N THR A 182 13.56 3.68 -24.94
CA THR A 182 14.94 4.19 -25.05
C THR A 182 15.88 3.32 -25.87
N THR A 183 15.62 2.02 -26.08
CA THR A 183 16.49 1.14 -26.90
C THR A 183 16.14 1.18 -28.39
N ALA A 184 14.85 1.16 -28.76
CA ALA A 184 14.42 1.23 -30.16
C ALA A 184 14.72 2.60 -30.82
N SER A 185 14.65 3.68 -30.03
CA SER A 185 14.91 5.06 -30.49
C SER A 185 16.39 5.33 -30.75
N LEU A 186 17.30 4.69 -30.02
CA LEU A 186 18.75 4.81 -30.21
C LEU A 186 19.24 4.04 -31.44
N GLN A 187 18.63 2.88 -31.75
CA GLN A 187 18.96 2.12 -32.96
C GLN A 187 18.43 2.80 -34.23
N ARG A 188 17.20 3.32 -34.23
CA ARG A 188 16.65 4.06 -35.40
C ARG A 188 17.41 5.36 -35.67
N ARG A 189 17.87 6.09 -34.64
CA ARG A 189 18.70 7.32 -34.84
C ARG A 189 20.10 7.01 -35.37
N LYS A 190 20.69 5.86 -35.03
CA LYS A 190 21.98 5.44 -35.61
C LYS A 190 21.84 4.96 -37.06
N GLN A 191 20.74 4.29 -37.41
CA GLN A 191 20.45 3.86 -38.78
C GLN A 191 20.21 5.06 -39.71
N ALA A 192 19.36 6.01 -39.30
CA ALA A 192 19.04 7.20 -40.09
C ALA A 192 20.26 8.13 -40.31
N ARG A 193 21.18 8.23 -39.34
CA ARG A 193 22.43 9.00 -39.52
C ARG A 193 23.42 8.35 -40.49
N LYS A 194 23.36 7.03 -40.66
CA LYS A 194 24.22 6.31 -41.61
C LYS A 194 23.71 6.49 -43.05
N GLU A 195 22.39 6.39 -43.23
CA GLU A 195 21.71 6.57 -44.52
C GLU A 195 21.75 8.02 -45.03
N HIS A 196 21.67 8.99 -44.12
CA HIS A 196 21.77 10.40 -44.53
C HIS A 196 23.19 10.79 -44.99
N ARG A 197 24.23 10.13 -44.46
CA ARG A 197 25.64 10.38 -44.83
C ARG A 197 26.03 9.74 -46.16
N THR A 198 25.36 8.67 -46.57
CA THR A 198 25.55 8.05 -47.89
C THR A 198 24.83 8.83 -48.99
N ALA A 199 23.61 9.32 -48.72
CA ALA A 199 22.84 10.09 -49.70
C ALA A 199 23.43 11.47 -50.03
N THR A 200 24.11 12.13 -49.08
CA THR A 200 24.78 13.41 -49.35
C THR A 200 26.02 13.24 -50.23
N LYS A 201 26.71 12.09 -50.12
CA LYS A 201 27.91 11.80 -50.92
C LYS A 201 27.57 11.47 -52.39
N GLU A 202 26.40 10.89 -52.66
CA GLU A 202 25.93 10.61 -54.02
C GLU A 202 25.42 11.86 -54.75
N LYS A 203 24.83 12.83 -54.04
CA LYS A 203 24.42 14.12 -54.63
C LYS A 203 25.58 15.05 -54.99
N GLU A 204 26.70 14.97 -54.27
CA GLU A 204 27.91 15.74 -54.61
C GLU A 204 28.60 15.21 -55.88
N VAL A 205 28.57 13.89 -56.13
CA VAL A 205 29.17 13.30 -57.34
C VAL A 205 28.34 13.63 -58.59
N SER A 206 27.01 13.62 -58.50
CA SER A 206 26.12 13.95 -59.63
C SER A 206 26.13 15.44 -60.00
N SER A 207 26.50 16.34 -59.09
CA SER A 207 26.57 17.78 -59.36
C SER A 207 27.86 18.21 -60.10
N GLN A 208 28.88 17.35 -60.17
CA GLN A 208 30.10 17.63 -60.94
C GLN A 208 30.02 17.16 -62.41
N GLU A 209 29.09 16.26 -62.77
CA GLU A 209 28.91 15.79 -64.15
C GLU A 209 27.96 16.66 -64.99
N GLY A 210 27.21 17.58 -64.36
CA GLY A 210 26.25 18.46 -65.04
C GLY A 210 26.81 19.78 -65.59
N ASN A 211 28.09 20.10 -65.35
CA ASN A 211 28.70 21.35 -65.82
C ASN A 211 29.79 21.09 -66.87
N LYS A 212 29.40 20.40 -67.94
CA LYS A 212 30.18 20.33 -69.18
C LYS A 212 29.23 20.03 -70.35
N ILE A 213 28.63 21.09 -70.90
CA ILE A 213 28.27 21.31 -72.32
C ILE A 213 27.97 22.81 -72.45
#